data_AF-A0A0N4XRF7-F1
#
_entry.id   AF-A0A0N4XRF7-F1
#
_cell.length_a   1.000
_cell.length_b   1.000
_cell.length_c   1.000
_cell.angle_alpha   90.00
_cell.angle_beta   90.00
_cell.angle_gamma   90.00
#
_symmetry.space_group_name_H-M   'P 1'
#
loop_
_entity.id
_entity.type
_entity.pdbx_description
1 polymer ?
#
loop_
_entity_poly.entity_id
_entity_poly.type
_entity_poly.pdbx_seq_one_letter_code
_entity_poly.pdbx_strand_id
1 'polypeptide(L)' 'FFLQHLVNKDETEYTGQETYVREKYDNRDWDFFPVGECFVKQYEDQLLQS' A
#
# COMPACT_ATOMS: atom_id res chain seq x y z
N PHE A 1 7.64 -10.55 1.38
CA PHE A 1 6.60 -11.01 2.31
C PHE A 1 5.21 -10.51 1.91
N PHE A 2 4.94 -9.20 1.80
CA PHE A 2 3.59 -8.68 1.50
C PHE A 2 2.99 -9.14 0.15
N LEU A 3 3.70 -8.97 -0.98
CA LEU A 3 3.17 -9.40 -2.28
C LEU A 3 2.94 -10.92 -2.35
N GLN A 4 3.82 -11.71 -1.74
CA GLN A 4 3.63 -13.16 -1.64
C GLN A 4 2.41 -13.52 -0.77
N HIS A 5 2.19 -12.81 0.33
CA HIS A 5 0.99 -12.98 1.15
C HIS A 5 -0.28 -12.65 0.35
N LEU A 6 -0.27 -11.54 -0.38
CA LEU A 6 -1.37 -11.10 -1.24
C LEU A 6 -1.69 -12.11 -2.35
N VAL A 7 -0.67 -12.73 -2.96
CA VAL A 7 -0.87 -13.76 -4.01
C VAL A 7 -1.47 -15.06 -3.45
N ASN A 8 -1.13 -15.42 -2.21
CA ASN A 8 -1.56 -16.68 -1.59
C ASN A 8 -2.85 -16.57 -0.78
N LYS A 9 -3.38 -15.36 -0.55
CA LYS A 9 -4.57 -15.11 0.24
C LYS A 9 -5.83 -15.22 -0.64
N ASP A 10 -6.94 -15.64 -0.04
CA ASP A 10 -8.23 -15.70 -0.73
C ASP A 10 -8.72 -14.27 -1.05
N GLU A 11 -9.19 -14.05 -2.28
CA GLU A 11 -9.61 -12.74 -2.76
C GLU A 11 -10.83 -12.18 -2.02
N THR A 12 -11.68 -13.05 -1.49
CA THR A 12 -12.86 -12.64 -0.71
C THR A 12 -12.50 -12.11 0.67
N GLU A 13 -11.28 -12.39 1.15
CA GLU A 13 -10.77 -11.94 2.44
C GLU A 13 -9.94 -10.64 2.34
N TYR A 14 -9.84 -10.06 1.14
CA TYR A 14 -9.13 -8.80 0.97
C TYR A 14 -9.84 -7.66 1.67
N THR A 15 -9.07 -6.92 2.45
CA THR A 15 -9.41 -5.56 2.85
C THR A 15 -9.37 -4.63 1.64
N GLY A 16 -10.01 -3.48 1.73
CA GLY A 16 -9.99 -2.50 0.63
C GLY A 16 -8.59 -2.07 0.19
N GLN A 17 -7.63 -1.99 1.12
CA GLN A 17 -6.23 -1.66 0.79
C GLN A 17 -5.53 -2.80 0.05
N GLU A 18 -5.78 -4.05 0.43
CA GLU A 18 -5.24 -5.23 -0.26
C GLU A 18 -5.82 -5.36 -1.67
N THR A 19 -7.13 -5.17 -1.83
CA THR A 19 -7.78 -5.15 -3.16
C THR A 19 -7.13 -4.11 -4.07
N TYR A 20 -6.95 -2.89 -3.58
CA TYR A 20 -6.30 -1.82 -4.35
C TYR A 20 -4.89 -2.20 -4.81
N VAL A 21 -4.06 -2.74 -3.92
CA VAL A 21 -2.68 -3.14 -4.30
C VAL A 21 -2.70 -4.35 -5.23
N ARG A 22 -3.64 -5.30 -5.06
CA ARG A 22 -3.75 -6.47 -5.93
C ARG A 22 -4.11 -6.06 -7.36
N GLU A 23 -5.09 -5.18 -7.54
CA GLU A 23 -5.48 -4.66 -8.85
C GLU A 23 -4.31 -3.95 -9.56
N LYS A 24 -3.52 -3.16 -8.83
CA LYS A 24 -2.32 -2.52 -9.36
C LYS A 24 -1.26 -3.54 -9.77
N TYR A 25 -1.01 -4.54 -8.92
CA TYR A 25 -0.06 -5.62 -9.18
C TYR A 25 -0.43 -6.41 -10.44
N ASP A 26 -1.70 -6.81 -10.59
CA ASP A 26 -2.17 -7.57 -11.76
C ASP A 26 -2.04 -6.77 -13.07
N ASN A 27 -2.18 -5.43 -12.99
CA ASN A 27 -1.97 -4.50 -14.10
C ASN A 27 -0.48 -4.13 -14.35
N ARG A 28 0.46 -4.68 -13.57
CA ARG A 28 1.89 -4.32 -13.60
C ARG A 28 2.15 -2.82 -13.35
N ASP A 29 1.24 -2.19 -12.61
CA ASP A 29 1.32 -0.81 -12.18
C ASP A 29 1.92 -0.75 -10.77
N TRP A 30 2.95 0.08 -10.60
CA TRP A 30 3.73 0.21 -9.36
C TRP A 30 3.50 1.54 -8.64
N ASP A 31 2.51 2.33 -9.05
CA ASP A 31 2.23 3.68 -8.53
C ASP A 31 1.79 3.69 -7.04
N PHE A 32 1.52 2.54 -6.44
CA PHE A 32 1.21 2.41 -5.01
C PHE A 32 2.47 2.48 -4.12
N PHE A 33 3.68 2.35 -4.67
CA PHE A 33 4.90 2.50 -3.90
C PHE A 33 5.14 3.99 -3.58
N PRO A 34 5.47 4.34 -2.32
CA PRO A 34 5.81 5.71 -1.98
C PRO A 34 7.19 6.05 -2.55
N VAL A 35 7.22 6.78 -3.66
CA VAL A 35 8.45 7.26 -4.30
C VAL A 35 8.71 8.71 -3.88
N GLY A 36 9.84 8.98 -3.23
CA GLY A 36 10.24 10.34 -2.82
C GLY A 36 9.51 10.89 -1.58
N GLU A 37 8.49 10.18 -1.11
CA GLU A 37 7.72 10.49 0.10
C GLU A 37 7.75 9.33 1.09
N CYS A 38 7.43 9.63 2.34
CA CYS A 38 7.18 8.62 3.38
C CYS A 38 6.17 9.17 4.37
N PHE A 39 5.55 8.29 5.16
CA PHE A 39 4.50 8.67 6.10
C PHE A 39 4.89 9.86 6.99
N VAL A 40 6.09 9.84 7.57
CA VAL A 40 6.55 10.93 8.44
C VAL A 40 6.66 12.26 7.69
N LYS A 41 7.26 12.25 6.49
CA LYS A 41 7.42 13.45 5.66
C LYS A 41 6.07 14.05 5.23
N GLN A 42 5.07 13.19 4.99
CA GLN A 42 3.72 13.64 4.61
C GLN A 42 2.95 14.29 5.75
N TYR A 43 3.26 13.94 7.00
CA TYR A 43 2.53 14.39 8.18
C TYR A 43 3.42 15.11 9.21
N GLU A 44 4.57 15.64 8.77
CA GLU A 44 5.58 16.24 9.64
C GLU A 44 4.97 17.33 10.54
N ASP A 45 4.19 18.24 9.95
CA ASP A 45 3.49 19.32 10.67
C ASP A 45 2.46 18.80 11.69
N GLN A 46 1.83 17.66 11.44
CA GLN A 46 0.79 17.11 12.32
C GLN A 46 1.37 16.26 13.45
N LEU A 47 2.48 15.58 13.18
CA LEU A 47 3.11 14.66 14.12
C LEU A 47 4.11 15.35 15.06
N LEU A 48 4.73 16.45 14.63
CA LEU A 48 5.79 17.12 15.39
C LEU A 48 5.36 18.42 16.07
N GLN A 49 4.13 18.90 15.86
CA GLN A 49 3.59 20.10 16.53
C GLN A 49 2.86 19.80 17.86
N SER A 50 3.19 18.70 18.55
CA SER A 50 2.61 18.33 19.86
C SER A 50 3.29 19.00 21.05
#